data_AF-A0A1G0KZG6-F1
#
_entry.id   AF-A0A1G0KZG6-F1
#
_cell.length_a   1.000
_cell.length_b   1.000
_cell.length_c   1.000
_cell.angle_alpha   90.00
_cell.angle_beta   90.00
_cell.angle_gamma   90.00
#
_symmetry.space_group_name_H-M   'P 1'
#
loop_
_entity.id
_entity.type
_entity.pdbx_description
1 polymer ?
#
loop_
_entity_poly.entity_id
_entity_poly.type
_entity_poly.pdbx_seq_one_letter_code
_entity_poly.pdbx_strand_id
1 'polypeptide(L)'
;MREADRIITIFTSTLGKVRAVAKGVRKTTSKLGGHLEFFNVLELELAEGRNLATITAARTIFNFPNLRTDLNSTSLAYYLIELVDKLTPEEHRDTRIFNLLVATLKNLDGQRNKAILERLLLVQSFKIKLLGLLGFAPQLTKCVQCHRSLIAQEHYYFSNLLGGILCFQCK
;
A
#
# COMPACT_ATOMS: atom_id res chain seq x y z
N MET A 1 -24.80 6.21 13.61
CA MET A 1 -23.57 5.51 14.05
C MET A 1 -23.61 5.43 15.56
N ARG A 2 -23.39 4.26 16.15
CA ARG A 2 -23.35 4.09 17.61
C ARG A 2 -21.91 4.20 18.12
N GLU A 3 -21.74 4.46 19.41
CA GLU A 3 -20.42 4.64 20.06
C GLU A 3 -19.47 3.45 19.84
N ALA A 4 -20.01 2.24 19.78
CA ALA A 4 -19.25 1.01 19.60
C ALA A 4 -18.93 0.67 18.13
N ASP A 5 -19.44 1.44 17.16
CA ASP A 5 -19.21 1.22 15.73
C ASP A 5 -17.90 1.90 15.29
N ARG A 6 -17.26 1.38 14.23
CA ARG A 6 -16.17 2.09 13.53
C ARG A 6 -16.41 2.10 12.03
N ILE A 7 -15.99 3.17 11.37
CA ILE A 7 -15.81 3.20 9.92
C ILE A 7 -14.36 2.78 9.63
N ILE A 8 -14.19 1.85 8.70
CA ILE A 8 -12.88 1.30 8.32
C ILE A 8 -12.75 1.42 6.80
N THR A 9 -11.59 1.85 6.35
CA THR A 9 -11.19 1.80 4.94
C THR A 9 -10.41 0.52 4.71
N ILE A 10 -10.83 -0.26 3.72
CA ILE A 10 -10.25 -1.55 3.38
C ILE A 10 -9.84 -1.51 1.91
N PHE A 11 -8.61 -1.92 1.62
CA PHE A 11 -8.17 -2.15 0.24
C PHE A 11 -8.34 -3.63 -0.10
N THR A 12 -9.20 -3.92 -1.07
CA THR A 12 -9.57 -5.29 -1.46
C THR A 12 -9.04 -5.61 -2.86
N SER A 13 -8.79 -6.90 -3.12
CA SER A 13 -8.41 -7.38 -4.45
C SER A 13 -9.57 -7.35 -5.45
N THR A 14 -10.82 -7.38 -5.00
CA THR A 14 -12.02 -7.57 -5.86
C THR A 14 -12.85 -6.31 -6.06
N LEU A 15 -12.91 -5.42 -5.06
CA LEU A 15 -13.70 -4.19 -5.09
C LEU A 15 -12.83 -2.93 -5.07
N GLY A 16 -11.50 -3.07 -4.97
CA GLY A 16 -10.61 -1.94 -4.75
C GLY A 16 -10.78 -1.39 -3.34
N LYS A 17 -10.66 -0.07 -3.19
CA LYS A 17 -10.82 0.60 -1.90
C LYS A 17 -12.30 0.76 -1.53
N VAL A 18 -12.67 0.27 -0.36
CA VAL A 18 -14.03 0.27 0.18
C VAL A 18 -14.04 0.89 1.58
N ARG A 19 -15.03 1.74 1.85
CA ARG A 19 -15.31 2.24 3.19
C ARG A 19 -16.53 1.51 3.76
N ALA A 20 -16.38 0.92 4.93
CA ALA A 20 -17.42 0.10 5.54
C ALA A 20 -17.57 0.37 7.04
N VAL A 21 -18.79 0.18 7.54
CA VAL A 21 -19.12 0.25 8.97
C VAL A 21 -18.99 -1.13 9.59
N ALA A 22 -18.18 -1.24 10.64
CA ALA A 22 -18.11 -2.38 11.53
C ALA A 22 -18.98 -2.10 12.77
N LYS A 23 -20.20 -2.65 12.80
CA LYS A 23 -21.15 -2.40 13.88
C LYS A 23 -20.72 -3.10 15.19
N GLY A 24 -20.72 -2.37 16.30
CA GLY A 24 -20.38 -2.89 17.62
C GLY A 24 -18.97 -3.47 17.75
N VAL A 25 -18.04 -3.10 16.85
CA VAL A 25 -16.68 -3.64 16.80
C VAL A 25 -15.88 -3.39 18.08
N ARG A 26 -16.18 -2.32 18.82
CA ARG A 26 -15.52 -1.98 20.09
C ARG A 26 -16.05 -2.74 21.31
N LYS A 27 -17.14 -3.51 21.17
CA LYS A 27 -17.65 -4.33 22.27
C LYS A 27 -16.65 -5.45 22.56
N THR A 28 -16.43 -5.75 23.83
CA THR A 28 -15.58 -6.88 24.27
C THR A 28 -16.09 -8.23 23.74
N THR A 29 -17.39 -8.33 23.46
CA THR A 29 -18.04 -9.52 22.87
C THR A 29 -18.03 -9.54 21.34
N SER A 30 -17.36 -8.58 20.69
CA SER A 30 -17.35 -8.49 19.23
C SER A 30 -16.54 -9.62 18.60
N LYS A 31 -17.17 -10.34 17.68
CA LYS A 31 -16.49 -11.33 16.82
C LYS A 31 -15.67 -10.67 15.71
N LEU A 32 -15.89 -9.39 15.42
CA LEU A 32 -15.18 -8.66 14.35
C LEU A 32 -13.89 -8.00 14.83
N GLY A 33 -13.82 -7.62 16.11
CA GLY A 33 -12.76 -6.77 16.67
C GLY A 33 -11.34 -7.27 16.36
N GLY A 34 -11.03 -8.52 16.73
CA GLY A 34 -9.70 -9.08 16.53
C GLY A 34 -9.29 -9.27 15.05
N HIS A 35 -10.26 -9.35 14.14
CA HIS A 35 -9.97 -9.44 12.70
C HIS A 35 -9.68 -8.07 12.10
N LEU A 36 -10.43 -7.03 12.51
CA LEU A 36 -10.38 -5.70 11.91
C LEU A 36 -9.27 -4.80 12.49
N GLU A 37 -8.11 -5.39 12.74
CA GLU A 37 -6.87 -4.70 13.10
C GLU A 37 -6.04 -4.36 11.86
N PHE A 38 -5.25 -3.29 11.94
CA PHE A 38 -4.28 -2.95 10.88
C PHE A 38 -3.33 -4.11 10.61
N PHE A 39 -2.82 -4.24 9.38
CA PHE A 39 -1.88 -5.32 9.00
C PHE A 39 -2.48 -6.73 9.13
N ASN A 40 -3.74 -6.89 8.71
CA ASN A 40 -4.33 -8.21 8.51
C ASN A 40 -4.80 -8.33 7.05
N VAL A 41 -4.58 -9.51 6.46
CA VAL A 41 -5.22 -9.91 5.21
C VAL A 41 -6.46 -10.70 5.59
N LEU A 42 -7.61 -10.24 5.13
CA LEU A 42 -8.92 -10.71 5.58
C LEU A 42 -9.74 -11.26 4.42
N GLU A 43 -10.57 -12.25 4.73
CA GLU A 43 -11.80 -12.53 4.01
C GLU A 43 -12.92 -11.75 4.68
N LEU A 44 -13.78 -11.11 3.89
CA LEU A 44 -14.84 -10.22 4.39
C LEU A 44 -16.15 -10.50 3.67
N GLU A 45 -17.24 -10.45 4.42
CA GLU A 45 -18.58 -10.32 3.87
C GLU A 45 -19.07 -8.90 4.08
N LEU A 46 -19.56 -8.31 3.00
CA LEU A 46 -20.06 -6.94 2.96
C LEU A 46 -21.52 -6.94 2.53
N ALA A 47 -22.38 -6.36 3.35
CA ALA A 47 -23.72 -5.99 2.94
C ALA A 47 -23.69 -4.61 2.30
N GLU A 48 -24.25 -4.48 1.09
CA GLU A 48 -24.40 -3.19 0.42
C GLU A 48 -25.23 -2.22 1.27
N GLY A 49 -24.85 -0.96 1.23
CA GLY A 49 -25.55 0.13 1.92
C GLY A 49 -25.57 1.37 1.05
N ARG A 50 -26.42 2.34 1.40
CA ARG A 50 -26.63 3.55 0.58
C ARG A 50 -25.36 4.40 0.41
N ASN A 51 -24.57 4.54 1.49
CA ASN A 51 -23.36 5.39 1.52
C ASN A 51 -22.10 4.64 1.99
N LEU A 52 -22.28 3.63 2.85
CA LEU A 52 -21.20 2.80 3.38
C LEU A 52 -21.69 1.36 3.41
N ALA A 53 -20.85 0.44 2.97
CA ALA A 53 -21.09 -0.98 3.18
C ALA A 53 -21.11 -1.30 4.68
N THR A 54 -21.76 -2.39 5.07
CA THR A 54 -21.67 -2.93 6.44
C THR A 54 -20.87 -4.21 6.43
N ILE A 55 -19.87 -4.33 7.30
CA ILE A 55 -19.13 -5.58 7.50
C ILE A 55 -20.01 -6.53 8.31
N THR A 56 -20.41 -7.65 7.71
CA THR A 56 -21.26 -8.67 8.35
C THR A 56 -20.45 -9.82 8.92
N ALA A 57 -19.35 -10.18 8.26
CA ALA A 57 -18.39 -11.17 8.73
C ALA A 57 -16.96 -10.80 8.34
N ALA A 58 -16.00 -11.25 9.13
CA ALA A 58 -14.58 -11.09 8.85
C ALA A 58 -13.82 -12.32 9.36
N ARG A 59 -12.83 -12.77 8.59
CA ARG A 59 -11.93 -13.86 8.96
C ARG A 59 -10.51 -13.50 8.57
N THR A 60 -9.58 -13.59 9.52
CA THR A 60 -8.16 -13.40 9.21
C THR A 60 -7.64 -14.59 8.41
N ILE A 61 -7.12 -14.33 7.22
CA ILE A 61 -6.44 -15.32 6.38
C ILE A 61 -4.95 -15.33 6.70
N PHE A 62 -4.38 -14.14 6.91
CA PHE A 62 -2.96 -13.97 7.20
C PHE A 62 -2.74 -12.72 8.04
N ASN A 63 -1.76 -12.77 8.94
CA ASN A 63 -1.33 -11.64 9.75
C ASN A 63 0.18 -11.42 9.60
N PHE A 64 0.65 -10.26 10.03
CA PHE A 64 2.07 -9.91 10.03
C PHE A 64 2.52 -9.68 11.49
N PRO A 65 2.92 -10.74 12.21
CA PRO A 65 3.18 -10.65 13.65
C PRO A 65 4.38 -9.75 13.96
N ASN A 66 5.41 -9.74 13.12
CA ASN A 66 6.64 -8.99 13.37
C ASN A 66 6.46 -7.50 13.08
N LEU A 67 5.54 -7.10 12.19
CA LEU A 67 5.31 -5.69 11.89
C LEU A 67 4.94 -4.85 13.13
N ARG A 68 4.35 -5.46 14.15
CA ARG A 68 3.93 -4.79 15.39
C ARG A 68 4.98 -4.88 16.52
N THR A 69 6.10 -5.55 16.29
CA THR A 69 7.11 -5.83 17.34
C THR A 69 8.12 -4.71 17.52
N ASP A 70 8.26 -3.82 16.55
CA ASP A 70 9.12 -2.64 16.63
C ASP A 70 8.56 -1.44 15.86
N LEU A 71 8.90 -0.24 16.33
CA LEU A 71 8.38 1.01 15.82
C LEU A 71 8.75 1.26 14.35
N ASN A 72 9.94 0.83 13.91
CA ASN A 72 10.36 1.02 12.53
C ASN A 72 9.51 0.16 11.58
N SER A 73 9.20 -1.08 11.96
CA SER A 73 8.36 -1.99 11.16
C SER A 73 6.94 -1.48 11.05
N THR A 74 6.40 -1.04 12.18
CA THR A 74 5.07 -0.44 12.23
C THR A 74 4.99 0.83 11.37
N SER A 75 5.97 1.72 11.49
CA SER A 75 6.00 2.98 10.74
C SER A 75 6.10 2.75 9.22
N LEU A 76 6.99 1.86 8.79
CA LEU A 76 7.13 1.55 7.36
C LEU A 76 5.87 0.84 6.80
N ALA A 77 5.25 -0.05 7.58
CA ALA A 77 4.01 -0.70 7.18
C ALA A 77 2.85 0.29 7.02
N TYR A 78 2.69 1.23 7.96
CA TYR A 78 1.71 2.32 7.85
C TYR A 78 1.97 3.17 6.61
N TYR A 79 3.22 3.55 6.37
CA TYR A 79 3.58 4.34 5.19
C TYR A 79 3.21 3.65 3.87
N LEU A 80 3.45 2.35 3.76
CA LEU A 80 3.06 1.57 2.57
C LEU A 80 1.53 1.54 2.36
N ILE A 81 0.76 1.37 3.44
CA ILE A 81 -0.70 1.37 3.40
C ILE A 81 -1.24 2.75 3.03
N GLU A 82 -0.67 3.81 3.63
CA GLU A 82 -1.06 5.19 3.34
C GLU A 82 -0.79 5.56 1.88
N LEU A 83 0.34 5.12 1.31
CA LEU A 83 0.61 5.32 -0.12
C LEU A 83 -0.49 4.69 -0.99
N VAL A 84 -0.92 3.47 -0.69
CA VAL A 84 -2.01 2.83 -1.44
C VAL A 84 -3.31 3.59 -1.24
N ASP A 85 -3.66 3.98 -0.02
CA ASP A 85 -4.87 4.76 0.23
C ASP A 85 -4.89 6.10 -0.52
N LYS A 86 -3.78 6.85 -0.50
CA LYS A 86 -3.70 8.17 -1.13
C LYS A 86 -3.61 8.13 -2.65
N LEU A 87 -3.00 7.09 -3.22
CA LEU A 87 -2.73 7.01 -4.66
C LEU A 87 -3.75 6.16 -5.42
N THR A 88 -4.61 5.40 -4.73
CA THR A 88 -5.70 4.66 -5.38
C THR A 88 -7.05 5.36 -5.15
N PRO A 89 -7.84 5.61 -6.21
CA PRO A 89 -9.22 6.08 -6.04
C PRO A 89 -10.11 5.02 -5.39
N GLU A 90 -11.26 5.44 -4.87
CA GLU A 90 -12.31 4.49 -4.46
C GLU A 90 -12.75 3.63 -5.65
N GLU A 91 -13.13 2.38 -5.38
CA GLU A 91 -13.60 1.40 -6.38
C GLU A 91 -12.61 1.04 -7.51
N HIS A 92 -11.37 1.55 -7.46
CA HIS A 92 -10.32 1.16 -8.41
C HIS A 92 -9.83 -0.26 -8.11
N ARG A 93 -10.29 -1.21 -8.93
CA ARG A 93 -9.95 -2.63 -8.82
C ARG A 93 -8.64 -2.91 -9.54
N ASP A 94 -7.57 -3.06 -8.78
CA ASP A 94 -6.31 -3.59 -9.32
C ASP A 94 -5.68 -4.62 -8.37
N THR A 95 -5.89 -5.89 -8.72
CA THR A 95 -5.32 -7.03 -8.00
C THR A 95 -3.79 -7.00 -7.96
N ARG A 96 -3.13 -6.35 -8.94
CA ARG A 96 -1.67 -6.23 -8.97
C ARG A 96 -1.18 -5.32 -7.84
N ILE A 97 -1.88 -4.22 -7.58
CA ILE A 97 -1.57 -3.31 -6.45
C ILE A 97 -1.78 -4.04 -5.12
N PHE A 98 -2.87 -4.80 -4.99
CA PHE A 98 -3.14 -5.61 -3.79
C PHE A 98 -2.01 -6.62 -3.54
N ASN A 99 -1.64 -7.39 -4.57
CA ASN A 99 -0.58 -8.38 -4.48
C ASN A 99 0.77 -7.73 -4.17
N LEU A 100 1.07 -6.57 -4.77
CA LEU A 100 2.28 -5.81 -4.50
C LEU A 100 2.35 -5.36 -3.03
N LEU A 101 1.27 -4.81 -2.48
CA LEU A 101 1.20 -4.39 -1.08
C LEU A 101 1.40 -5.59 -0.13
N VAL A 102 0.65 -6.67 -0.34
CA VAL A 102 0.75 -7.87 0.50
C VAL A 102 2.16 -8.47 0.43
N ALA A 103 2.75 -8.59 -0.77
CA ALA A 103 4.10 -9.12 -0.94
C ALA A 103 5.15 -8.22 -0.25
N THR A 104 5.03 -6.90 -0.35
CA THR A 104 5.95 -5.98 0.34
C THR A 104 5.80 -6.06 1.86
N LEU A 105 4.58 -6.12 2.39
CA LEU A 105 4.36 -6.30 3.83
C LEU A 105 4.91 -7.64 4.33
N LYS A 106 4.76 -8.73 3.56
CA LYS A 106 5.36 -10.04 3.89
C LYS A 106 6.89 -9.96 3.95
N ASN A 107 7.50 -9.29 2.98
CA ASN A 107 8.95 -9.08 2.98
C ASN A 107 9.39 -8.22 4.17
N LEU A 108 8.66 -7.15 4.47
CA LEU A 108 9.00 -6.28 5.60
C LEU A 108 8.89 -7.02 6.94
N ASP A 109 7.85 -7.86 7.10
CA ASP A 109 7.65 -8.70 8.29
C ASP A 109 8.82 -9.69 8.51
N GLY A 110 9.31 -10.31 7.43
CA GLY A 110 10.45 -11.23 7.48
C GLY A 110 11.83 -10.59 7.65
N GLN A 111 11.94 -9.25 7.54
CA GLN A 111 13.21 -8.52 7.56
C GLN A 111 13.48 -7.77 8.88
N ARG A 112 12.84 -8.17 9.99
CA ARG A 112 12.98 -7.50 11.30
C ARG A 112 14.44 -7.27 11.73
N ASN A 113 15.30 -8.26 11.49
CA ASN A 113 16.71 -8.22 11.91
C ASN A 113 17.65 -7.54 10.90
N LYS A 114 17.14 -7.10 9.76
CA LYS A 114 17.95 -6.41 8.75
C LYS A 114 18.20 -4.97 9.15
N ALA A 115 19.30 -4.42 8.62
CA ALA A 115 19.59 -3.00 8.77
C ALA A 115 18.44 -2.14 8.23
N ILE A 116 18.19 -0.99 8.85
CA ILE A 116 17.13 -0.06 8.44
C ILE A 116 17.26 0.34 6.95
N LEU A 117 18.49 0.46 6.45
CA LEU A 117 18.75 0.81 5.05
C LEU A 117 18.17 -0.22 4.06
N GLU A 118 18.31 -1.52 4.34
CA GLU A 118 17.75 -2.58 3.48
C GLU A 118 16.22 -2.52 3.43
N ARG A 119 15.60 -2.22 4.58
CA ARG A 119 14.15 -2.08 4.71
C ARG A 119 13.65 -0.84 3.98
N LEU A 120 14.42 0.25 3.98
CA LEU A 120 14.12 1.45 3.20
C LEU A 120 14.22 1.19 1.69
N LEU A 121 15.19 0.39 1.23
CA LEU A 121 15.29 -0.01 -0.18
C LEU A 121 14.07 -0.81 -0.63
N LEU A 122 13.55 -1.71 0.21
CA LEU A 122 12.29 -2.42 -0.06
C LEU A 122 11.12 -1.43 -0.26
N VAL A 123 11.01 -0.41 0.58
CA VAL A 123 9.98 0.64 0.46
C VAL A 123 10.16 1.47 -0.82
N GLN A 124 11.39 1.85 -1.20
CA GLN A 124 11.61 2.55 -2.47
C GLN A 124 11.25 1.67 -3.68
N SER A 125 11.58 0.38 -3.64
CA SER A 125 11.19 -0.58 -4.69
C SER A 125 9.67 -0.64 -4.83
N PHE A 126 8.95 -0.69 -3.70
CA PHE A 126 7.48 -0.66 -3.70
C PHE A 126 6.94 0.60 -4.35
N LYS A 127 7.47 1.79 -4.01
CA LYS A 127 7.02 3.07 -4.58
C LYS A 127 7.15 3.11 -6.10
N ILE A 128 8.30 2.73 -6.64
CA ILE A 128 8.55 2.74 -8.09
C ILE A 128 7.59 1.76 -8.79
N LYS A 129 7.39 0.56 -8.23
CA LYS A 129 6.44 -0.43 -8.77
C LYS A 129 5.00 0.06 -8.70
N LEU A 130 4.59 0.68 -7.60
CA LEU A 130 3.25 1.23 -7.43
C LEU A 130 2.99 2.34 -8.46
N LEU A 131 3.93 3.27 -8.62
CA LEU A 131 3.84 4.31 -9.65
C LEU A 131 3.70 3.71 -11.05
N GLY A 132 4.46 2.65 -11.36
CA GLY A 132 4.34 1.95 -12.63
C GLY A 132 2.97 1.30 -12.86
N LEU A 133 2.40 0.66 -11.84
CA LEU A 133 1.04 0.10 -11.91
C LEU A 133 -0.02 1.17 -12.10
N LEU A 134 0.18 2.36 -11.53
CA LEU A 134 -0.71 3.50 -11.66
C LEU A 134 -0.51 4.32 -12.95
N GLY A 135 0.44 3.93 -13.82
CA GLY A 135 0.72 4.66 -15.06
C GLY A 135 1.64 5.87 -14.93
N PHE A 136 2.25 6.07 -13.75
CA PHE A 136 3.19 7.16 -13.44
C PHE A 136 4.64 6.66 -13.35
N ALA A 137 5.00 5.60 -14.07
CA ALA A 137 6.36 5.08 -14.10
C ALA A 137 7.34 6.18 -14.50
N PRO A 138 8.44 6.41 -13.75
CA PRO A 138 9.45 7.35 -14.19
C PRO A 138 10.15 6.82 -15.45
N GLN A 139 10.55 7.72 -16.35
CA GLN A 139 11.35 7.36 -17.52
C GLN A 139 12.82 7.16 -17.10
N LEU A 140 13.28 5.91 -17.15
CA LEU A 140 14.62 5.49 -16.69
C LEU A 140 15.52 4.95 -17.82
N THR A 141 15.09 5.00 -19.08
CA THR A 141 15.82 4.42 -20.23
C THR A 141 16.24 5.45 -21.27
N LYS A 142 15.59 6.62 -21.27
CA LYS A 142 15.87 7.73 -22.19
C LYS A 142 15.83 9.05 -21.43
N CYS A 143 16.53 10.07 -21.95
CA CYS A 143 16.37 11.42 -21.44
C CYS A 143 14.93 11.91 -21.67
N VAL A 144 14.30 12.49 -20.64
CA VAL A 144 12.93 13.02 -20.74
C VAL A 144 12.80 14.23 -21.67
N GLN A 145 13.90 14.94 -21.95
CA GLN A 145 13.91 16.15 -22.76
C GLN A 145 14.35 15.90 -24.22
N CYS A 146 15.49 15.25 -24.44
CA CYS A 146 16.01 15.01 -25.80
C CYS A 146 15.78 13.57 -26.32
N HIS A 147 15.21 12.69 -25.50
CA HIS A 147 14.89 11.30 -25.84
C HIS A 147 16.08 10.40 -26.23
N ARG A 148 17.32 10.88 -26.06
CA ARG A 148 18.53 10.06 -26.22
C ARG A 148 18.51 8.90 -25.22
N SER A 149 18.86 7.70 -25.70
CA SER A 149 19.03 6.52 -24.86
C SER A 149 20.16 6.71 -23.86
N LEU A 150 19.95 6.24 -22.62
CA LEU A 150 20.97 6.30 -21.58
C LEU A 150 21.99 5.17 -21.81
N ILE A 151 23.27 5.52 -21.82
CA ILE A 151 24.40 4.59 -21.85
C ILE A 151 25.05 4.48 -20.47
N ALA A 152 25.65 3.31 -20.20
CA ALA A 152 26.37 3.09 -18.94
C ALA A 152 27.53 4.07 -18.79
N GLN A 153 27.90 4.39 -17.54
CA GLN A 153 29.05 5.23 -17.18
C GLN A 153 28.97 6.72 -17.58
N GLU A 154 27.80 7.22 -17.99
CA GLU A 154 27.53 8.66 -18.11
C GLU A 154 26.86 9.23 -16.83
N HIS A 155 26.96 10.55 -16.67
CA HIS A 155 26.32 11.27 -15.57
C HIS A 155 24.87 11.66 -15.92
N TYR A 156 23.97 11.40 -14.97
CA TYR A 156 22.54 11.62 -15.12
C TYR A 156 21.95 12.35 -13.91
N TYR A 157 20.84 13.05 -14.15
CA TYR A 157 20.05 13.71 -13.12
C TYR A 157 18.63 13.18 -13.14
N PHE A 158 17.98 13.13 -11.98
CA PHE A 158 16.56 12.81 -11.90
C PHE A 158 15.75 14.10 -11.74
N SER A 159 14.83 14.36 -12.67
CA SER A 159 13.89 15.47 -12.56
C SER A 159 12.55 14.96 -12.06
N ASN A 160 12.20 15.35 -10.83
CA ASN A 160 10.87 15.08 -10.27
C ASN A 160 9.77 15.77 -11.09
N LEU A 161 10.05 16.96 -11.62
CA LEU A 161 9.09 17.75 -12.38
C LEU A 161 8.78 17.12 -13.75
N LEU A 162 9.80 16.59 -14.42
CA LEU A 162 9.66 15.98 -15.74
C LEU A 162 9.43 14.46 -15.66
N GLY A 163 9.42 13.87 -14.47
CA GLY A 163 9.10 12.46 -14.25
C GLY A 163 10.15 11.48 -14.78
N GLY A 164 11.43 11.82 -14.76
CA GLY A 164 12.46 10.89 -15.23
C GLY A 164 13.87 11.45 -15.33
N ILE A 165 14.72 10.73 -16.06
CA ILE A 165 16.14 11.03 -16.17
C ILE A 165 16.42 12.13 -17.19
N LEU A 166 17.28 13.09 -16.82
CA LEU A 166 17.91 14.06 -17.71
C LEU A 166 19.37 13.67 -17.96
N CYS A 167 19.80 13.76 -19.23
CA CYS A 167 21.22 13.69 -19.55
C CYS A 167 21.92 14.98 -19.12
N PHE A 168 23.25 14.95 -19.03
CA PHE A 168 24.06 16.11 -18.65
C PHE A 168 23.79 17.36 -19.50
N GLN A 169 23.47 17.20 -20.78
CA GLN A 169 23.20 18.31 -21.72
C GLN A 169 21.81 18.96 -21.53
N CYS A 170 20.87 18.26 -20.89
CA CYS A 170 19.49 18.73 -20.70
C CYS A 170 19.19 19.10 -19.24
N LYS A 171 20.21 19.16 -18.39
CA LYS A 171 20.06 19.56 -16.99
C LYS A 171 19.74 21.04 -16.86
#